data_AF-A0A972Y4Z1-F1
#
_entry.id   AF-A0A972Y4Z1-F1
#
_cell.length_a   1.000
_cell.length_b   1.000
_cell.length_c   1.000
_cell.angle_alpha   90.00
_cell.angle_beta   90.00
_cell.angle_gamma   90.00
#
_symmetry.space_group_name_H-M   'P 1'
#
loop_
_entity.id
_entity.type
_entity.pdbx_description
1 polymer ?
#
loop_
_entity_poly.entity_id
_entity_poly.type
_entity_poly.pdbx_seq_one_letter_code
_entity_poly.pdbx_strand_id
1 'polypeptide(L)'
;MKRINIIAPLSSLSERTRLYKLSIFLNKKLGYEELTHIGWERIEGEREEKRLDFKINKKIILKGGGYGTSKVKPLYFLWLIKSFFYALKLNKKDIVWALGFESAFPAMMASKIIGFQVVFDDADRFSMIFNFPGPVNSLIRYLEKVTSRNVAYHVVPGKQRYDFSSKKFFELKNTPSQSQLEIAK
;
A
#
# COMPACT_ATOMS: atom_id res chain seq x y z
N MET A 1 -7.88 -13.83 16.10
CA MET A 1 -7.00 -12.65 15.87
C MET A 1 -7.53 -11.82 14.71
N LYS A 2 -7.15 -10.53 14.62
CA LYS A 2 -7.44 -9.72 13.41
C LYS A 2 -6.54 -10.19 12.28
N ARG A 3 -7.08 -10.37 11.07
CA ARG A 3 -6.26 -10.67 9.88
C ARG A 3 -5.75 -9.38 9.27
N ILE A 4 -4.51 -9.39 8.80
CA ILE A 4 -3.91 -8.24 8.14
C ILE A 4 -3.81 -8.53 6.65
N ASN A 5 -4.48 -7.67 5.86
CA ASN A 5 -4.43 -7.68 4.41
C ASN A 5 -3.57 -6.51 3.94
N ILE A 6 -2.45 -6.80 3.30
CA ILE A 6 -1.57 -5.80 2.70
C ILE A 6 -1.95 -5.70 1.23
N ILE A 7 -2.55 -4.57 0.82
CA ILE A 7 -2.91 -4.30 -0.58
C ILE A 7 -1.88 -3.35 -1.16
N ALA A 8 -1.11 -3.82 -2.13
CA ALA A 8 -0.01 -3.05 -2.70
C ALA A 8 0.18 -3.36 -4.20
N PRO A 9 0.43 -2.36 -5.06
CA PRO A 9 0.57 -2.53 -6.51
C PRO A 9 1.98 -3.01 -6.89
N LEU A 10 2.43 -4.07 -6.21
CA LEU A 10 3.74 -4.69 -6.38
C LEU A 10 3.65 -6.22 -6.23
N SER A 11 4.66 -6.91 -6.73
CA SER A 11 4.67 -8.36 -6.85
C SER A 11 4.98 -9.06 -5.51
N SER A 12 5.90 -8.51 -4.72
CA SER A 12 6.38 -9.12 -3.47
C SER A 12 6.77 -8.10 -2.40
N LEU A 13 6.39 -8.37 -1.15
CA LEU A 13 6.59 -7.45 -0.02
C LEU A 13 8.07 -7.24 0.28
N SER A 14 8.90 -8.27 0.07
CA SER A 14 10.35 -8.23 0.31
C SER A 14 11.12 -7.27 -0.60
N GLU A 15 10.59 -6.94 -1.78
CA GLU A 15 11.26 -6.05 -2.74
C GLU A 15 11.11 -4.56 -2.35
N ARG A 16 10.14 -4.21 -1.50
CA ARG A 16 10.01 -2.85 -0.98
C ARG A 16 10.42 -2.83 0.49
N THR A 17 11.58 -2.23 0.79
CA THR A 17 12.19 -2.18 2.12
C THR A 17 11.21 -1.83 3.24
N ARG A 18 10.30 -0.88 3.01
CA ARG A 18 9.28 -0.47 3.98
C ARG A 18 8.30 -1.59 4.31
N LEU A 19 7.77 -2.28 3.29
CA LEU A 19 6.86 -3.41 3.49
C LEU A 19 7.59 -4.64 4.01
N TYR A 20 8.84 -4.87 3.59
CA TYR A 20 9.69 -5.91 4.17
C TYR A 20 9.82 -5.76 5.70
N LYS A 21 10.22 -4.56 6.16
CA LYS A 21 10.34 -4.25 7.59
C LYS A 21 8.99 -4.37 8.31
N LEU A 22 7.91 -3.91 7.69
CA LEU A 22 6.55 -4.05 8.23
C LEU A 22 6.18 -5.52 8.42
N SER A 23 6.37 -6.35 7.40
CA SER A 23 6.01 -7.78 7.46
C SER A 23 6.77 -8.49 8.58
N ILE A 24 8.07 -8.22 8.72
CA ILE A 24 8.88 -8.76 9.82
C ILE A 24 8.32 -8.30 11.17
N PHE A 25 8.02 -7.02 11.31
CA PHE A 25 7.48 -6.48 12.56
C PHE A 25 6.12 -7.12 12.92
N LEU A 26 5.20 -7.19 11.96
CA LEU A 26 3.88 -7.79 12.18
C LEU A 26 3.99 -9.27 12.57
N ASN A 27 4.81 -10.05 11.87
CA ASN A 27 4.94 -11.48 12.12
C ASN A 27 5.77 -11.77 13.39
N LYS A 28 7.02 -11.29 13.42
CA LYS A 28 8.01 -11.69 14.46
C LYS A 28 7.87 -10.91 15.76
N LYS A 29 7.34 -9.68 15.74
CA LYS A 29 7.19 -8.85 16.95
C LYS A 29 5.77 -8.82 17.48
N LEU A 30 4.77 -8.76 16.61
CA LEU A 30 3.37 -8.71 17.01
C LEU A 30 2.64 -10.08 16.93
N GLY A 31 3.30 -11.12 16.42
CA GLY A 31 2.74 -12.47 16.37
C GLY A 31 1.62 -12.66 15.34
N TYR A 32 1.51 -11.79 14.32
CA TYR A 32 0.55 -12.00 13.23
C TYR A 32 1.06 -13.10 12.28
N GLU A 33 0.53 -14.30 12.43
CA GLU A 33 0.85 -15.46 11.59
C GLU A 33 0.16 -15.39 10.21
N GLU A 34 -1.05 -14.84 10.17
CA GLU A 34 -1.87 -14.75 8.94
C GLU A 34 -1.73 -13.39 8.25
N LEU A 35 -0.62 -13.20 7.52
CA LEU A 35 -0.46 -12.06 6.63
C LEU A 35 -0.87 -12.41 5.20
N THR A 36 -1.80 -11.63 4.65
CA THR A 36 -2.21 -11.76 3.24
C THR A 36 -1.70 -10.60 2.42
N HIS A 37 -0.93 -10.87 1.37
CA HIS A 37 -0.52 -9.88 0.37
C HIS A 37 -1.41 -9.98 -0.86
N ILE A 38 -2.05 -8.86 -1.20
CA ILE A 38 -2.79 -8.65 -2.43
C ILE A 38 -1.94 -7.78 -3.33
N GLY A 39 -1.44 -8.41 -4.38
CA GLY A 39 -0.37 -7.87 -5.21
C GLY A 39 -0.73 -7.74 -6.68
N TRP A 40 0.12 -6.99 -7.37
CA TRP A 40 0.16 -6.92 -8.83
C TRP A 40 1.49 -7.48 -9.30
N GLU A 41 1.45 -8.62 -10.00
CA GLU A 41 2.62 -9.24 -10.60
C GLU A 41 2.92 -8.62 -11.97
N ARG A 42 3.93 -7.75 -12.05
CA ARG A 42 4.25 -7.02 -13.29
C ARG A 42 4.97 -7.88 -14.31
N ILE A 43 5.93 -8.67 -13.84
CA ILE A 43 6.67 -9.68 -14.59
C ILE A 43 6.43 -11.03 -13.90
N GLU A 44 6.25 -12.08 -14.69
CA GLU A 44 6.02 -13.43 -14.20
C GLU A 44 7.17 -13.89 -13.28
N GLY A 45 6.81 -14.47 -12.13
CA GLY A 45 7.77 -14.97 -11.14
C GLY A 45 8.21 -13.93 -10.10
N GLU A 46 7.94 -12.64 -10.31
CA GLU A 46 8.24 -11.61 -9.30
C GLU A 46 7.38 -11.73 -8.04
N ARG A 47 6.30 -12.50 -8.10
CA ARG A 47 5.46 -12.76 -6.94
C ARG A 47 6.16 -13.57 -5.85
N GLU A 48 7.32 -14.17 -6.09
CA GLU A 48 7.98 -14.97 -5.06
C GLU A 48 8.64 -14.08 -3.99
N GLU A 49 8.49 -14.44 -2.72
CA GLU A 49 9.16 -13.74 -1.62
C GLU A 49 10.58 -14.29 -1.47
N LYS A 50 11.60 -13.45 -1.66
CA LYS A 50 13.01 -13.89 -1.65
C LYS A 50 13.71 -13.66 -0.32
N ARG A 51 13.21 -12.75 0.50
CA ARG A 51 13.91 -12.25 1.70
C ARG A 51 13.17 -12.50 3.02
N LEU A 52 11.96 -13.05 2.96
CA LEU A 52 11.16 -13.38 4.15
C LEU A 52 11.35 -14.85 4.49
N ASP A 53 11.58 -15.14 5.77
CA ASP A 53 11.78 -16.49 6.33
C ASP A 53 10.46 -17.12 6.83
N PHE A 54 9.31 -16.54 6.45
CA PHE A 54 7.99 -17.03 6.80
C PHE A 54 7.02 -16.88 5.62
N LYS A 55 5.96 -17.69 5.63
CA LYS A 55 4.99 -17.74 4.53
C LYS A 55 4.06 -16.52 4.57
N ILE A 56 3.86 -15.90 3.40
CA ILE A 56 2.83 -14.89 3.16
C ILE A 56 1.75 -15.50 2.27
N ASN A 57 0.48 -15.37 2.66
CA ASN A 57 -0.63 -15.75 1.79
C ASN A 57 -0.70 -14.75 0.63
N LYS A 58 -0.45 -15.19 -0.60
CA LYS A 58 -0.37 -14.30 -1.75
C LYS A 58 -1.55 -14.43 -2.69
N LYS A 59 -2.16 -13.30 -3.03
CA LYS A 59 -3.22 -13.22 -4.02
C LYS A 59 -2.90 -12.14 -5.05
N ILE A 60 -2.53 -12.59 -6.24
CA ILE A 60 -2.27 -11.70 -7.37
C ILE A 60 -3.59 -11.40 -8.06
N ILE A 61 -4.05 -10.14 -7.98
CA ILE A 61 -5.32 -9.72 -8.61
C ILE A 61 -5.09 -9.09 -9.98
N LEU A 62 -3.87 -8.66 -10.28
CA LEU A 62 -3.49 -8.08 -11.57
C LEU A 62 -2.13 -8.62 -12.03
N LYS A 63 -1.99 -8.89 -13.33
CA LYS A 63 -0.77 -9.39 -13.95
C LYS A 63 -0.37 -8.54 -15.16
N GLY A 64 0.93 -8.46 -15.45
CA GLY A 64 1.48 -7.83 -16.64
C GLY A 64 1.74 -6.33 -16.51
N GLY A 65 2.05 -5.67 -17.64
CA GLY A 65 2.36 -4.24 -17.73
C GLY A 65 3.84 -3.88 -17.65
N GLY A 66 4.66 -4.76 -17.07
CA GLY A 66 6.10 -4.52 -16.89
C GLY A 66 6.42 -3.23 -16.12
N TYR A 67 7.64 -2.73 -16.32
CA TYR A 67 8.11 -1.45 -15.82
C TYR A 67 8.41 -0.52 -17.00
N GLY A 68 8.10 0.78 -16.87
CA GLY A 68 8.51 1.80 -17.83
C GLY A 68 7.71 1.90 -19.14
N THR A 69 6.66 1.12 -19.35
CA THR A 69 5.83 1.24 -20.57
C THR A 69 4.69 2.26 -20.40
N SER A 70 4.28 2.93 -21.49
CA SER A 70 3.09 3.81 -21.50
C SER A 70 1.80 3.07 -21.10
N LYS A 71 1.78 1.74 -21.22
CA LYS A 71 0.69 0.85 -20.82
C LYS A 71 0.50 0.73 -19.30
N VAL A 72 1.42 1.24 -18.48
CA VAL A 72 1.32 1.15 -17.01
C VAL A 72 0.19 2.01 -16.44
N LYS A 73 -0.06 3.21 -17.00
CA LYS A 73 -1.12 4.12 -16.51
C LYS A 73 -2.52 3.49 -16.51
N PRO A 74 -3.04 2.92 -17.62
CA PRO A 74 -4.35 2.27 -17.61
C PRO A 74 -4.42 1.06 -16.68
N LEU A 75 -3.29 0.36 -16.47
CA LEU A 75 -3.25 -0.76 -15.53
C LEU A 75 -3.35 -0.31 -14.06
N TYR A 76 -2.90 0.91 -13.71
CA TYR A 76 -3.19 1.50 -12.39
C TYR A 76 -4.68 1.80 -12.21
N PHE A 77 -5.38 2.18 -13.27
CA PHE A 77 -6.85 2.31 -13.22
C PHE A 77 -7.52 0.95 -13.03
N LEU A 78 -7.05 -0.08 -13.73
CA LEU A 78 -7.53 -1.45 -13.52
C LEU A 78 -7.21 -1.96 -12.10
N TRP A 79 -6.05 -1.59 -11.55
CA TRP A 79 -5.67 -1.89 -10.17
C TRP A 79 -6.64 -1.28 -9.15
N LEU A 80 -7.00 0.00 -9.32
CA LEU A 80 -7.99 0.68 -8.50
C LEU A 80 -9.31 -0.10 -8.44
N ILE A 81 -9.83 -0.50 -9.61
CA ILE A 81 -11.09 -1.25 -9.73
C ILE A 81 -10.97 -2.62 -9.06
N LYS A 82 -9.92 -3.39 -9.38
CA LYS A 82 -9.75 -4.73 -8.84
C LYS A 82 -9.52 -4.72 -7.32
N SER A 83 -8.79 -3.72 -6.81
CA SER A 83 -8.57 -3.53 -5.37
C SER A 83 -9.88 -3.25 -4.65
N PHE A 84 -10.77 -2.44 -5.24
CA PHE A 84 -12.09 -2.16 -4.68
C PHE A 84 -12.93 -3.44 -4.57
N PHE A 85 -13.08 -4.20 -5.66
CA PHE A 85 -13.85 -5.45 -5.64
C PHE A 85 -13.24 -6.54 -4.77
N TYR A 86 -11.92 -6.57 -4.63
CA TYR A 86 -11.29 -7.45 -3.66
C TYR A 86 -11.63 -7.02 -2.23
N ALA A 87 -11.52 -5.73 -1.92
CA ALA A 87 -11.77 -5.20 -0.59
C ALA A 87 -13.22 -5.39 -0.13
N LEU A 88 -14.20 -5.44 -1.05
CA LEU A 88 -15.59 -5.80 -0.74
C LEU A 88 -15.76 -7.23 -0.21
N LYS A 89 -14.78 -8.13 -0.41
CA LYS A 89 -14.81 -9.53 0.06
C LYS A 89 -14.17 -9.71 1.45
N LEU A 90 -13.74 -8.62 2.08
CA LEU A 90 -13.11 -8.65 3.40
C LEU A 90 -14.17 -8.67 4.51
N ASN A 91 -13.72 -8.90 5.74
CA ASN A 91 -14.58 -8.91 6.93
C ASN A 91 -14.39 -7.65 7.78
N LYS A 92 -15.44 -7.22 8.50
CA LYS A 92 -15.41 -6.05 9.40
C LYS A 92 -14.26 -6.07 10.44
N LYS A 93 -13.78 -7.25 10.84
CA LYS A 93 -12.68 -7.42 11.81
C LYS A 93 -11.28 -7.33 11.19
N ASP A 94 -11.17 -7.28 9.87
CA ASP A 94 -9.89 -7.23 9.18
C ASP A 94 -9.25 -5.83 9.28
N ILE A 95 -7.92 -5.79 9.19
CA ILE A 95 -7.14 -4.56 9.00
C ILE A 95 -6.53 -4.60 7.61
N VAL A 96 -6.69 -3.52 6.87
CA VAL A 96 -6.12 -3.35 5.53
C VAL A 96 -4.98 -2.35 5.60
N TRP A 97 -3.76 -2.81 5.35
CA TRP A 97 -2.60 -1.95 5.10
C TRP A 97 -2.50 -1.69 3.60
N ALA A 98 -2.94 -0.52 3.16
CA ALA A 98 -2.99 -0.16 1.76
C ALA A 98 -1.83 0.76 1.39
N LEU A 99 -0.95 0.29 0.51
CA LEU A 99 0.20 1.07 0.02
C LEU A 99 -0.21 1.92 -1.19
N GLY A 100 0.04 3.22 -1.08
CA GLY A 100 -0.26 4.18 -2.14
C GLY A 100 -1.75 4.50 -2.24
N PHE A 101 -2.04 5.65 -2.86
CA PHE A 101 -3.42 6.13 -3.05
C PHE A 101 -4.27 5.13 -3.84
N GLU A 102 -3.68 4.52 -4.87
CA GLU A 102 -4.27 3.55 -5.78
C GLU A 102 -4.76 2.26 -5.09
N SER A 103 -4.28 1.99 -3.87
CA SER A 103 -4.77 0.89 -3.03
C SER A 103 -5.64 1.42 -1.89
N ALA A 104 -5.27 2.56 -1.30
CA ALA A 104 -5.93 3.10 -0.12
C ALA A 104 -7.30 3.71 -0.41
N PHE A 105 -7.45 4.41 -1.52
CA PHE A 105 -8.75 4.97 -1.93
C PHE A 105 -9.82 3.89 -2.13
N PRO A 106 -9.60 2.83 -2.95
CA PRO A 106 -10.60 1.78 -3.12
C PRO A 106 -10.82 0.99 -1.83
N ALA A 107 -9.79 0.71 -1.04
CA ALA A 107 -9.95 0.07 0.26
C ALA A 107 -10.80 0.93 1.22
N MET A 108 -10.57 2.25 1.26
CA MET A 108 -11.35 3.19 2.06
C MET A 108 -12.81 3.20 1.62
N MET A 109 -13.10 3.24 0.31
CA MET A 109 -14.47 3.16 -0.18
C MET A 109 -15.16 1.86 0.24
N ALA A 110 -14.52 0.71 0.04
CA ALA A 110 -15.05 -0.58 0.47
C ALA A 110 -15.22 -0.67 2.00
N SER A 111 -14.33 -0.04 2.76
CA SER A 111 -14.41 -0.01 4.23
C SER A 111 -15.65 0.72 4.75
N LYS A 112 -16.16 1.71 4.02
CA LYS A 112 -17.41 2.39 4.39
C LYS A 112 -18.64 1.50 4.24
N ILE A 113 -18.56 0.50 3.37
CA ILE A 113 -19.63 -0.48 3.11
C ILE A 113 -19.51 -1.65 4.10
N ILE A 114 -18.31 -2.18 4.29
CA ILE A 114 -18.06 -3.42 5.04
C ILE A 114 -17.71 -3.17 6.52
N GLY A 115 -17.03 -2.06 6.82
CA GLY A 115 -16.66 -1.64 8.18
C GLY A 115 -15.28 -2.08 8.68
N PHE A 116 -14.38 -2.58 7.82
CA PHE A 116 -13.00 -2.91 8.21
C PHE A 116 -12.12 -1.67 8.41
N GLN A 117 -10.96 -1.82 9.05
CA GLN A 117 -10.04 -0.69 9.30
C GLN A 117 -9.04 -0.54 8.15
N VAL A 118 -8.79 0.70 7.72
CA VAL A 118 -7.80 1.01 6.68
C VAL A 118 -6.65 1.81 7.27
N VAL A 119 -5.43 1.33 7.04
CA VAL A 119 -4.17 2.05 7.21
C VAL A 119 -3.70 2.45 5.82
N PHE A 120 -3.69 3.74 5.53
CA PHE A 120 -3.14 4.28 4.30
C PHE A 120 -1.65 4.52 4.49
N ASP A 121 -0.80 3.74 3.83
CA ASP A 121 0.64 3.92 3.81
C ASP A 121 1.07 4.68 2.55
N ASP A 122 1.26 5.98 2.70
CA ASP A 122 1.58 6.90 1.61
C ASP A 122 3.08 7.16 1.56
N ALA A 123 3.82 6.18 1.05
CA ALA A 123 5.26 6.28 0.89
C ALA A 123 5.64 7.34 -0.17
N ASP A 124 4.87 7.40 -1.26
CA ASP A 124 5.09 8.32 -2.39
C ASP A 124 3.73 8.75 -2.96
N ARG A 125 3.49 10.07 -2.99
CA ARG A 125 2.21 10.62 -3.41
C ARG A 125 1.94 10.29 -4.87
N PHE A 126 0.78 9.69 -5.13
CA PHE A 126 0.38 9.28 -6.48
C PHE A 126 0.28 10.47 -7.44
N SER A 127 -0.22 11.61 -6.95
CA SER A 127 -0.24 12.89 -7.68
C SER A 127 1.14 13.44 -8.06
N MET A 128 2.21 13.00 -7.39
CA MET A 128 3.59 13.40 -7.71
C MET A 128 4.30 12.39 -8.62
N ILE A 129 3.88 11.11 -8.59
CA ILE A 129 4.49 10.05 -9.42
C ILE A 129 4.10 10.21 -10.90
N PHE A 130 2.86 10.62 -11.16
CA PHE A 130 2.32 10.69 -12.51
C PHE A 130 2.06 12.12 -12.95
N ASN A 131 2.62 12.48 -14.10
CA ASN A 131 2.30 13.73 -14.79
C ASN A 131 0.88 13.63 -15.40
N PHE A 132 -0.12 13.99 -14.62
CA PHE A 132 -1.51 14.13 -15.06
C PHE A 132 -1.82 15.56 -15.52
N PRO A 133 -2.75 15.76 -16.46
CA PRO A 133 -3.28 17.08 -16.80
C PRO A 133 -3.84 17.79 -15.56
N GLY A 134 -3.75 19.12 -15.50
CA GLY A 134 -4.12 19.93 -14.34
C GLY A 134 -5.46 19.57 -13.66
N PRO A 135 -6.56 19.42 -14.42
CA PRO A 135 -7.86 19.03 -13.84
C PRO A 135 -7.83 17.64 -13.17
N VAL A 136 -7.22 16.66 -13.84
CA VAL A 136 -7.10 15.29 -13.34
C VAL A 136 -6.21 15.24 -12.10
N ASN A 137 -5.09 15.95 -12.11
CA ASN A 137 -4.20 16.03 -10.96
C ASN A 137 -4.88 16.68 -9.75
N SER A 138 -5.67 17.74 -9.99
CA SER A 138 -6.44 18.42 -8.94
C SER A 138 -7.48 17.49 -8.32
N LEU A 139 -8.19 16.72 -9.14
CA LEU A 139 -9.12 15.69 -8.67
C LEU A 139 -8.39 14.62 -7.84
N ILE A 140 -7.25 14.12 -8.31
CA ILE A 140 -6.47 13.11 -7.57
C ILE A 140 -6.02 13.67 -6.22
N ARG A 141 -5.48 14.89 -6.15
CA ARG A 141 -5.09 15.54 -4.88
C ARG A 141 -6.27 15.72 -3.94
N TYR A 142 -7.44 16.07 -4.47
CA TYR A 142 -8.67 16.13 -3.70
C TYR A 142 -9.02 14.75 -3.13
N LEU A 143 -8.99 13.69 -3.94
CA LEU A 143 -9.28 12.33 -3.50
C LEU A 143 -8.23 11.78 -2.52
N GLU A 144 -6.95 12.11 -2.67
CA GLU A 144 -5.89 11.80 -1.70
C GLU A 144 -6.22 12.41 -0.33
N LYS A 145 -6.61 13.69 -0.30
CA LYS A 145 -7.01 14.40 0.92
C LYS A 145 -8.27 13.80 1.53
N VAL A 146 -9.27 13.45 0.72
CA VAL A 146 -10.48 12.76 1.17
C VAL A 146 -10.11 11.40 1.78
N THR A 147 -9.31 10.59 1.09
CA THR A 147 -8.81 9.29 1.58
C THR A 147 -8.12 9.47 2.92
N SER A 148 -7.16 10.38 3.02
CA SER A 148 -6.42 10.65 4.26
C SER A 148 -7.32 10.98 5.46
N ARG A 149 -8.45 11.66 5.24
CA ARG A 149 -9.37 12.06 6.32
C ARG A 149 -10.30 10.92 6.76
N ASN A 150 -10.49 9.92 5.90
CA ASN A 150 -11.49 8.86 6.07
C ASN A 150 -10.87 7.49 6.41
N VAL A 151 -9.56 7.40 6.59
CA VAL A 151 -8.87 6.17 7.03
C VAL A 151 -8.65 6.16 8.55
N ALA A 152 -8.33 5.00 9.12
CA ALA A 152 -8.02 4.86 10.53
C ALA A 152 -6.68 5.53 10.86
N TYR A 153 -5.67 5.29 10.02
CA TYR A 153 -4.34 5.90 10.10
C TYR A 153 -3.86 6.24 8.69
N HIS A 154 -3.18 7.36 8.56
CA HIS A 154 -2.47 7.76 7.35
C HIS A 154 -0.98 7.87 7.67
N VAL A 155 -0.24 6.84 7.32
CA VAL A 155 1.19 6.72 7.57
C VAL A 155 1.94 7.47 6.47
N VAL A 156 2.74 8.46 6.86
CA VAL A 156 3.47 9.33 5.94
C VAL A 156 4.96 9.35 6.30
N PRO A 157 5.89 9.51 5.33
CA PRO A 157 7.32 9.59 5.63
C PRO A 157 7.72 10.92 6.27
N GLY A 158 6.96 11.97 5.99
CA GLY A 158 7.20 13.32 6.51
C GLY A 158 5.98 14.22 6.28
N LYS A 159 5.56 14.97 7.30
CA LYS A 159 4.38 15.86 7.19
C LYS A 159 4.59 17.01 6.19
N GLN A 160 5.83 17.39 5.94
CA GLN A 160 6.20 18.51 5.06
C GLN A 160 5.87 18.25 3.57
N ARG A 161 5.60 16.99 3.18
CA ARG A 161 5.23 16.62 1.80
C ARG A 161 3.76 16.93 1.45
N TYR A 162 2.99 17.45 2.41
CA TYR A 162 1.56 17.69 2.27
C TYR A 162 1.22 19.16 2.47
N ASP A 163 0.36 19.67 1.61
CA ASP A 163 -0.28 20.99 1.65
C ASP A 163 -1.51 21.02 2.56
N PHE A 164 -1.77 19.93 3.27
CA PHE A 164 -2.85 19.81 4.23
C PHE A 164 -2.41 19.00 5.44
N SER A 165 -3.08 19.21 6.57
CA SER A 165 -2.93 18.39 7.76
C SER A 165 -4.14 17.48 7.96
N SER A 166 -3.91 16.34 8.60
CA SER A 166 -4.96 15.44 9.07
C SER A 166 -4.61 14.93 10.45
N LYS A 167 -5.61 14.82 11.34
CA LYS A 167 -5.46 14.18 12.66
C LYS A 167 -5.09 12.69 12.55
N LYS A 168 -5.23 12.11 11.36
CA LYS A 168 -4.89 10.72 11.05
C LYS A 168 -3.42 10.53 10.65
N PHE A 169 -2.66 11.61 10.46
CA PHE A 169 -1.25 11.52 10.09
C PHE A 169 -0.44 10.83 11.18
N PHE A 170 0.28 9.78 10.79
CA PHE A 170 1.28 9.11 11.59
C PHE A 170 2.60 9.17 10.84
N GLU A 171 3.57 9.90 11.37
CA GLU A 171 4.86 10.06 10.70
C GLU A 171 5.74 8.83 10.98
N LEU A 172 6.09 8.10 9.92
CA LEU A 172 7.01 6.96 9.96
C LEU A 172 8.15 7.23 9.00
N LYS A 173 9.24 7.81 9.54
CA LYS A 173 10.45 8.15 8.80
C LYS A 173 11.07 6.91 8.17
N ASN A 174 11.52 7.04 6.92
CA ASN A 174 12.29 5.99 6.25
C ASN A 174 13.73 6.01 6.75
N THR A 175 13.98 5.36 7.88
CA THR A 175 15.35 5.21 8.42
C THR A 175 15.99 3.90 7.92
N PRO A 176 17.28 3.93 7.55
CA PRO A 176 18.04 2.71 7.27
C PRO A 176 18.10 1.82 8.51
N SER A 177 18.32 0.51 8.32
CA SER A 177 18.60 -0.37 9.47
C SER A 177 19.97 -0.04 10.06
N GLN A 178 20.17 -0.39 11.33
CA GLN A 178 21.47 -0.23 11.98
C GLN A 178 22.59 -0.96 11.22
N SER A 179 22.32 -2.16 10.73
CA SER A 179 23.25 -2.92 9.88
C SER A 179 23.64 -2.18 8.59
N GLN A 180 22.73 -1.42 7.97
CA GLN A 180 23.04 -0.62 6.78
C GLN A 180 23.90 0.60 7.13
N LEU A 181 23.69 1.18 8.32
CA LEU A 181 24.51 2.28 8.82
C LEU A 181 25.93 1.82 9.16
N GLU A 182 26.09 0.58 9.63
CA GLU A 182 27.39 -0.02 9.94
C GLU A 182 28.22 -0.30 8.68
N ILE A 183 27.58 -0.74 7.58
CA ILE A 183 28.27 -0.95 6.28
C ILE A 183 28.73 0.37 5.65
N ALA A 184 28.01 1.47 5.91
CA ALA A 184 28.28 2.77 5.30
C ALA A 184 29.34 3.60 6.04
N LYS A 185 29.78 3.16 7.22
CA LYS A 185 30.87 3.76 8.00
C LYS A 185 32.22 3.20 7.57
#